data_AF-A0A0K6GUW0-F1
#
_entry.id   AF-A0A0K6GUW0-F1
#
_cell.length_a   1.000
_cell.length_b   1.000
_cell.length_c   1.000
_cell.angle_alpha   90.00
_cell.angle_beta   90.00
_cell.angle_gamma   90.00
#
_symmetry.space_group_name_H-M   'P 1'
#
loop_
_entity.id
_entity.type
_entity.pdbx_description
1 polymer ?
#
loop_
_entity_poly.entity_id
_entity_poly.type
_entity_poly.pdbx_seq_one_letter_code
_entity_poly.pdbx_strand_id
1 'polypeptide(L)'
;MPISNNDQDEFAAYLARYVSGANPKNALTPKQAAQGAHLCFVNTNELLIDARILAKEGRLCRALSVTVLALEELAKISELYRVAIESQLSSDAVDWNAFWKEFNYHKPKQKRATAYGNVIRGVAGEVNGLSNPLPYKSYFSDDTFGHLDKAKQKNFYVDFVDGKFVAPKNDDKTKEILAELYGFVSERIDTFGSWHSSVDRNVTFFEVTTRQAKSFLGSGALADSGVTSLNGWASTFTPKEVQADIIRLACYRSSGGVADYYSFTPEMESVCGLTTENREVILAGVVGELEARMDTGEVLPQFVYRAFCMFKLMIHYGQNNLSKSEFNNIFPKLANTD
;
A
#
# COMPACT_ATOMS: atom_id res chain seq x y z
N MET A 1 -5.06 1.29 44.86
CA MET A 1 -4.82 2.57 45.56
C MET A 1 -5.38 3.67 44.66
N PRO A 2 -6.18 4.63 45.16
CA PRO A 2 -6.61 5.76 44.34
C PRO A 2 -5.38 6.60 43.96
N ILE A 3 -5.27 6.95 42.68
CA ILE A 3 -4.26 7.86 42.14
C ILE A 3 -4.48 9.22 42.80
N SER A 4 -3.43 9.84 43.36
CA SER A 4 -3.58 11.13 44.04
C SER A 4 -3.96 12.22 43.02
N ASN A 5 -4.66 13.28 43.45
CA ASN A 5 -5.06 14.38 42.55
C ASN A 5 -3.85 15.00 41.82
N ASN A 6 -2.68 15.02 42.47
CA ASN A 6 -1.44 15.55 41.89
C ASN A 6 -0.93 14.70 40.71
N ASP A 7 -1.10 13.38 40.78
CA ASP A 7 -0.69 12.45 39.72
C ASP A 7 -1.66 12.48 38.52
N GLN A 8 -2.95 12.78 38.75
CA GLN A 8 -3.94 12.97 37.68
C GLN A 8 -3.64 14.23 36.85
N ASP A 9 -3.26 15.31 37.52
CA ASP A 9 -2.90 16.58 36.87
C ASP A 9 -1.59 16.44 36.07
N GLU A 10 -0.62 15.65 36.57
CA GLU A 10 0.61 15.37 35.85
C GLU A 10 0.39 14.52 34.59
N PHE A 11 -0.46 13.49 34.67
CA PHE A 11 -0.80 12.66 33.50
C PHE A 11 -1.56 13.46 32.44
N ALA A 12 -2.50 14.32 32.86
CA ALA A 12 -3.22 15.22 31.95
C ALA A 12 -2.24 16.16 31.21
N ALA A 13 -1.28 16.73 31.94
CA ALA A 13 -0.24 17.59 31.34
C ALA A 13 0.71 16.80 30.41
N TYR A 14 1.02 15.54 30.73
CA TYR A 14 1.79 14.67 29.84
C TYR A 14 1.02 14.37 28.55
N LEU A 15 -0.24 13.98 28.65
CA LEU A 15 -1.09 13.70 27.50
C LEU A 15 -1.28 14.96 26.63
N ALA A 16 -1.52 16.12 27.25
CA ALA A 16 -1.64 17.39 26.54
C ALA A 16 -0.36 17.72 25.74
N ARG A 17 0.83 17.49 26.32
CA ARG A 17 2.11 17.65 25.62
C ARG A 17 2.28 16.65 24.49
N TYR A 18 1.90 15.39 24.70
CA TYR A 18 1.98 14.33 23.70
C TYR A 18 1.10 14.62 22.47
N VAL A 19 -0.11 15.16 22.67
CA VAL A 19 -1.02 15.54 21.57
C VAL A 19 -0.81 16.98 21.09
N SER A 20 0.09 17.74 21.72
CA SER A 20 0.35 19.12 21.33
C SER A 20 1.10 19.18 19.99
N GLY A 21 0.70 20.14 19.16
CA GLY A 21 1.28 20.38 17.86
C GLY A 21 0.36 21.28 17.06
N ALA A 22 0.84 22.45 16.66
CA ALA A 22 0.09 23.26 15.73
C ALA A 22 0.17 22.60 14.35
N ASN A 23 -0.97 22.36 13.71
CA ASN A 23 -1.00 22.21 12.25
C ASN A 23 -1.10 23.64 11.70
N PRO A 24 -0.01 24.25 11.20
CA PRO A 24 -0.04 25.64 10.77
C PRO A 24 -0.91 25.87 9.53
N LYS A 25 -1.52 24.80 8.96
CA LYS A 25 -2.35 24.83 7.76
C LYS A 25 -1.71 25.53 6.56
N ASN A 26 -0.39 25.56 6.54
CA ASN A 26 0.39 26.22 5.50
C ASN A 26 0.47 25.36 4.24
N ALA A 27 0.90 25.99 3.15
CA ALA A 27 1.25 25.29 1.93
C ALA A 27 2.36 24.26 2.16
N LEU A 28 2.22 23.08 1.54
CA LEU A 28 3.25 22.05 1.54
C LEU A 28 4.20 22.27 0.36
N THR A 29 5.50 22.20 0.64
CA THR A 29 6.49 22.00 -0.41
C THR A 29 6.35 20.58 -0.98
N PRO A 30 6.79 20.33 -2.24
CA PRO A 30 6.87 18.98 -2.81
C PRO A 30 7.56 17.96 -1.90
N LYS A 31 8.67 18.35 -1.27
CA LYS A 31 9.42 17.49 -0.36
C LYS A 31 8.62 17.13 0.89
N GLN A 32 7.87 18.09 1.46
CA GLN A 32 6.99 17.81 2.60
C GLN A 32 5.82 16.91 2.21
N ALA A 33 5.24 17.09 1.02
CA ALA A 33 4.19 16.20 0.52
C ALA A 33 4.72 14.78 0.28
N ALA A 34 5.91 14.63 -0.29
CA ALA A 34 6.61 13.35 -0.47
C ALA A 34 6.91 12.66 0.87
N GLN A 35 7.41 13.40 1.85
CA GLN A 35 7.62 12.89 3.20
C GLN A 35 6.29 12.46 3.84
N GLY A 36 5.23 13.26 3.72
CA GLY A 36 3.90 12.92 4.21
C GLY A 36 3.35 11.65 3.56
N ALA A 37 3.57 11.47 2.26
CA ALA A 37 3.13 10.29 1.52
C ALA A 37 3.87 9.04 1.97
N HIS A 38 5.19 9.12 2.17
CA HIS A 38 5.98 8.05 2.75
C HIS A 38 5.48 7.68 4.16
N LEU A 39 5.21 8.66 5.02
CA LEU A 39 4.69 8.40 6.37
C LEU A 39 3.29 7.75 6.35
N CYS A 40 2.41 8.17 5.43
CA CYS A 40 1.12 7.52 5.23
C CYS A 40 1.29 6.07 4.76
N PHE A 41 2.26 5.79 3.88
CA PHE A 41 2.59 4.44 3.42
C PHE A 41 3.11 3.55 4.56
N VAL A 42 4.04 4.05 5.37
CA VAL A 42 4.56 3.33 6.54
C VAL A 42 3.44 3.04 7.53
N ASN A 43 2.64 4.05 7.88
CA ASN A 43 1.52 3.89 8.81
C ASN A 43 0.47 2.88 8.29
N THR A 44 0.21 2.88 6.97
CA THR A 44 -0.68 1.87 6.36
C THR A 44 -0.15 0.46 6.54
N ASN A 45 1.16 0.24 6.33
CA ASN A 45 1.77 -1.08 6.53
C ASN A 45 1.68 -1.54 7.99
N GLU A 46 2.03 -0.68 8.94
CA GLU A 46 1.94 -1.00 10.38
C GLU A 46 0.50 -1.34 10.78
N LEU A 47 -0.49 -0.55 10.33
CA LEU A 47 -1.90 -0.85 10.58
C LEU A 47 -2.34 -2.19 9.96
N LEU A 48 -1.87 -2.55 8.76
CA LEU A 48 -2.16 -3.88 8.20
C LEU A 48 -1.51 -5.01 9.00
N ILE A 49 -0.28 -4.82 9.49
CA ILE A 49 0.38 -5.78 10.38
C ILE A 49 -0.44 -5.97 11.66
N ASP A 50 -0.90 -4.88 12.27
CA ASP A 50 -1.77 -4.92 13.46
C ASP A 50 -3.10 -5.63 13.17
N ALA A 51 -3.76 -5.30 12.06
CA ALA A 51 -4.98 -5.96 11.63
C ALA A 51 -4.78 -7.47 11.43
N ARG A 52 -3.64 -7.88 10.86
CA ARG A 52 -3.27 -9.29 10.67
C ARG A 52 -3.06 -10.01 12.00
N ILE A 53 -2.38 -9.39 12.96
CA ILE A 53 -2.18 -9.95 14.30
C ILE A 53 -3.54 -10.12 14.99
N LEU A 54 -4.39 -9.09 14.96
CA LEU A 54 -5.74 -9.15 15.53
C LEU A 54 -6.59 -10.25 14.87
N ALA A 55 -6.47 -10.43 13.55
CA ALA A 55 -7.18 -11.47 12.83
C ALA A 55 -6.74 -12.88 13.27
N LYS A 56 -5.42 -13.11 13.42
CA LYS A 56 -4.85 -14.37 13.93
C LYS A 56 -5.37 -14.72 15.32
N GLU A 57 -5.53 -13.72 16.19
CA GLU A 57 -6.08 -13.87 17.54
C GLU A 57 -7.62 -13.93 17.59
N GLY A 58 -8.31 -14.04 16.44
CA GLY A 58 -9.76 -14.11 16.36
C GLY A 58 -10.50 -12.80 16.70
N ARG A 59 -9.78 -11.68 16.78
CA ARG A 59 -10.32 -10.34 17.09
C ARG A 59 -10.85 -9.64 15.83
N LEU A 60 -11.71 -10.33 15.08
CA LEU A 60 -12.12 -9.98 13.71
C LEU A 60 -12.71 -8.57 13.56
N CYS A 61 -13.57 -8.11 14.48
CA CYS A 61 -14.14 -6.76 14.44
C CYS A 61 -13.04 -5.69 14.49
N ARG A 62 -12.06 -5.89 15.38
CA ARG A 62 -10.97 -4.93 15.56
C ARG A 62 -10.03 -4.97 14.36
N ALA A 63 -9.70 -6.17 13.88
CA ALA A 63 -8.96 -6.34 12.63
C ALA A 63 -9.64 -5.61 11.46
N LEU A 64 -10.95 -5.80 11.27
CA LEU A 64 -11.71 -5.14 10.20
C LEU A 64 -11.63 -3.61 10.31
N SER A 65 -11.78 -3.09 11.51
CA SER A 65 -11.78 -1.66 11.73
C SER A 65 -10.40 -1.04 11.54
N VAL A 66 -9.34 -1.75 11.95
CA VAL A 66 -7.94 -1.35 11.70
C VAL A 66 -7.62 -1.42 10.20
N THR A 67 -8.13 -2.40 9.46
CA THR A 67 -7.99 -2.45 8.00
C THR A 67 -8.67 -1.25 7.32
N VAL A 68 -9.83 -0.79 7.81
CA VAL A 68 -10.46 0.45 7.31
C VAL A 68 -9.57 1.66 7.58
N LEU A 69 -8.97 1.76 8.78
CA LEU A 69 -8.00 2.82 9.09
C LEU A 69 -6.78 2.78 8.16
N ALA A 70 -6.24 1.60 7.88
CA ALA A 70 -5.15 1.42 6.93
C ALA A 70 -5.52 1.97 5.54
N LEU A 71 -6.73 1.66 5.04
CA LEU A 71 -7.21 2.20 3.77
C LEU A 71 -7.37 3.73 3.79
N GLU A 72 -7.83 4.30 4.91
CA GLU A 72 -7.96 5.75 5.07
C GLU A 72 -6.59 6.45 5.01
N GLU A 73 -5.57 5.87 5.64
CA GLU A 73 -4.19 6.37 5.57
C GLU A 73 -3.59 6.24 4.17
N LEU A 74 -3.78 5.10 3.52
CA LEU A 74 -3.35 4.87 2.15
C LEU A 74 -3.93 5.90 1.19
N ALA A 75 -5.21 6.24 1.36
CA ALA A 75 -5.90 7.20 0.51
C ALA A 75 -5.34 8.63 0.64
N LYS A 76 -4.70 8.98 1.76
CA LYS A 76 -4.06 10.30 1.95
C LYS A 76 -2.88 10.51 1.00
N ILE A 77 -2.22 9.44 0.54
CA ILE A 77 -1.13 9.53 -0.44
C ILE A 77 -1.64 10.20 -1.72
N SER A 78 -2.78 9.74 -2.23
CA SER A 78 -3.36 10.31 -3.46
C SER A 78 -3.71 11.80 -3.33
N GLU A 79 -4.15 12.25 -2.15
CA GLU A 79 -4.39 13.67 -1.89
C GLU A 79 -3.11 14.49 -1.86
N LEU A 80 -2.06 13.99 -1.21
CA LEU A 80 -0.77 14.66 -1.14
C LEU A 80 -0.17 14.85 -2.53
N TYR A 81 -0.26 13.84 -3.38
CA TYR A 81 0.18 13.95 -4.78
C TYR A 81 -0.66 14.95 -5.57
N ARG A 82 -1.99 14.89 -5.43
CA ARG A 82 -2.90 15.82 -6.10
C ARG A 82 -2.53 17.27 -5.78
N VAL A 83 -2.50 17.65 -4.50
CA VAL A 83 -2.22 19.05 -4.11
C VAL A 83 -0.79 19.46 -4.41
N ALA A 84 0.16 18.55 -4.30
CA ALA A 84 1.54 18.87 -4.63
C ALA A 84 1.68 19.17 -6.13
N ILE A 85 1.05 18.37 -7.02
CA ILE A 85 1.06 18.62 -8.48
C ILE A 85 0.34 19.92 -8.80
N GLU A 86 -0.88 20.11 -8.29
CA GLU A 86 -1.67 21.34 -8.50
C GLU A 86 -0.88 22.59 -8.08
N SER A 87 -0.20 22.56 -6.93
CA SER A 87 0.61 23.68 -6.45
C SER A 87 1.81 24.03 -7.36
N GLN A 88 2.30 23.05 -8.12
CA GLN A 88 3.39 23.23 -9.09
C GLN A 88 2.92 23.69 -10.47
N LEU A 89 1.62 23.56 -10.75
CA LEU A 89 1.00 23.99 -12.00
C LEU A 89 0.48 25.43 -11.91
N SER A 90 -0.05 25.82 -10.75
CA SER A 90 -0.45 27.20 -10.48
C SER A 90 -0.45 27.47 -8.97
N SER A 91 0.12 28.62 -8.57
CA SER A 91 0.24 29.02 -7.15
C SER A 91 -1.11 29.18 -6.45
N ASP A 92 -2.16 29.48 -7.21
CA ASP A 92 -3.50 29.76 -6.69
C ASP A 92 -4.45 28.56 -6.85
N ALA A 93 -3.96 27.43 -7.38
CA ALA A 93 -4.80 26.26 -7.66
C ALA A 93 -5.23 25.48 -6.41
N VAL A 94 -4.57 25.68 -5.26
CA VAL A 94 -4.81 24.89 -4.05
C VAL A 94 -5.35 25.76 -2.93
N ASP A 95 -6.61 25.52 -2.54
CA ASP A 95 -7.13 25.98 -1.26
C ASP A 95 -6.57 25.11 -0.14
N TRP A 96 -5.48 25.57 0.50
CA TRP A 96 -4.81 24.85 1.58
C TRP A 96 -5.69 24.67 2.81
N ASN A 97 -6.61 25.60 3.10
CA ASN A 97 -7.53 25.45 4.22
C ASN A 97 -8.54 24.33 3.96
N ALA A 98 -9.10 24.28 2.74
CA ALA A 98 -9.95 23.18 2.31
C ALA A 98 -9.18 21.86 2.28
N PHE A 99 -7.95 21.84 1.75
CA PHE A 99 -7.10 20.65 1.77
C PHE A 99 -6.86 20.14 3.19
N TRP A 100 -6.41 20.97 4.14
CA TRP A 100 -6.13 20.51 5.50
C TRP A 100 -7.40 20.07 6.24
N LYS A 101 -8.53 20.71 5.95
CA LYS A 101 -9.82 20.24 6.42
C LYS A 101 -10.06 18.83 5.86
N GLU A 102 -10.06 18.68 4.55
CA GLU A 102 -10.30 17.41 3.86
C GLU A 102 -9.30 16.32 4.26
N PHE A 103 -8.01 16.63 4.39
CA PHE A 103 -6.94 15.72 4.78
C PHE A 103 -7.21 15.04 6.13
N ASN A 104 -7.96 15.70 7.02
CA ASN A 104 -8.44 15.15 8.28
C ASN A 104 -9.80 14.42 8.18
N TYR A 105 -10.60 14.66 7.12
CA TYR A 105 -11.86 13.95 6.88
C TYR A 105 -11.65 12.63 6.10
N HIS A 106 -12.25 11.54 6.58
CA HIS A 106 -11.95 10.20 6.07
C HIS A 106 -12.79 9.74 4.86
N LYS A 107 -14.01 10.29 4.66
CA LYS A 107 -15.00 9.76 3.70
C LYS A 107 -14.70 9.95 2.20
N PRO A 108 -14.20 11.11 1.71
CA PRO A 108 -14.11 11.34 0.25
C PRO A 108 -12.95 10.64 -0.47
N LYS A 109 -11.97 10.10 0.27
CA LYS A 109 -10.64 9.77 -0.29
C LYS A 109 -10.49 8.32 -0.74
N GLN A 110 -11.27 7.41 -0.17
CA GLN A 110 -11.09 5.97 -0.37
C GLN A 110 -11.28 5.56 -1.85
N LYS A 111 -12.18 6.24 -2.58
CA LYS A 111 -12.35 6.08 -4.02
C LYS A 111 -11.08 6.44 -4.80
N ARG A 112 -10.41 7.54 -4.43
CA ARG A 112 -9.24 8.07 -5.14
C ARG A 112 -8.03 7.13 -5.03
N ALA A 113 -7.91 6.39 -3.92
CA ALA A 113 -6.89 5.34 -3.76
C ALA A 113 -7.00 4.25 -4.86
N THR A 114 -8.21 3.92 -5.30
CA THR A 114 -8.43 2.93 -6.38
C THR A 114 -8.03 3.48 -7.74
N ALA A 115 -8.32 4.75 -8.01
CA ALA A 115 -7.97 5.41 -9.27
C ALA A 115 -6.46 5.69 -9.37
N TYR A 116 -5.82 6.03 -8.25
CA TYR A 116 -4.41 6.40 -8.20
C TYR A 116 -3.51 5.30 -8.78
N GLY A 117 -3.71 4.03 -8.39
CA GLY A 117 -2.94 2.91 -8.96
C GLY A 117 -3.06 2.75 -10.48
N ASN A 118 -4.22 3.09 -11.05
CA ASN A 118 -4.44 3.05 -12.50
C ASN A 118 -3.83 4.27 -13.21
N VAL A 119 -3.92 5.46 -12.60
CA VAL A 119 -3.30 6.69 -13.11
C VAL A 119 -1.77 6.55 -13.12
N ILE A 120 -1.18 5.95 -12.08
CA ILE A 120 0.26 5.69 -12.03
C ILE A 120 0.74 4.86 -13.22
N ARG A 121 -0.04 3.89 -13.72
CA ARG A 121 0.33 3.10 -14.90
C ARG A 121 0.32 3.90 -16.20
N GLY A 122 -0.67 4.78 -16.36
CA GLY A 122 -0.75 5.69 -17.49
C GLY A 122 0.39 6.71 -17.49
N VAL A 123 0.82 7.15 -16.30
CA VAL A 123 1.96 8.05 -16.07
C VAL A 123 3.29 7.31 -16.28
N ALA A 124 3.45 6.08 -15.78
CA ALA A 124 4.69 5.29 -15.92
C ALA A 124 4.92 4.70 -17.33
N GLY A 125 4.07 5.01 -18.32
CA GLY A 125 4.26 4.53 -19.70
C GLY A 125 4.10 3.02 -19.86
N GLU A 126 3.48 2.31 -18.90
CA GLU A 126 3.25 0.86 -18.94
C GLU A 126 2.11 0.48 -19.90
N VAL A 127 2.12 1.01 -21.13
CA VAL A 127 1.17 0.71 -22.21
C VAL A 127 1.85 -0.18 -23.26
N ASN A 128 2.49 -1.26 -22.84
CA ASN A 128 3.12 -2.23 -23.75
C ASN A 128 2.49 -3.61 -23.59
N GLY A 129 1.36 -3.85 -24.26
CA GLY A 129 1.00 -5.18 -24.80
C GLY A 129 0.83 -6.35 -23.82
N LEU A 130 0.48 -6.12 -22.55
CA LEU A 130 0.29 -7.18 -21.57
C LEU A 130 -1.17 -7.64 -21.50
N SER A 131 -1.37 -8.96 -21.41
CA SER A 131 -2.67 -9.64 -21.39
C SER A 131 -3.47 -9.43 -20.09
N ASN A 132 -2.96 -8.63 -19.15
CA ASN A 132 -3.69 -8.27 -17.93
C ASN A 132 -3.78 -6.75 -17.76
N PRO A 133 -4.91 -6.12 -18.14
CA PRO A 133 -5.05 -4.66 -18.12
C PRO A 133 -5.24 -4.08 -16.71
N LEU A 134 -5.31 -4.87 -15.64
CA LEU A 134 -5.65 -4.42 -14.29
C LEU A 134 -4.56 -4.85 -13.29
N PRO A 135 -4.03 -3.95 -12.42
CA PRO A 135 -2.90 -4.28 -11.56
C PRO A 135 -3.34 -4.96 -10.26
N TYR A 136 -4.65 -5.10 -10.08
CA TYR A 136 -5.33 -5.55 -8.89
C TYR A 136 -6.33 -6.62 -9.30
N LYS A 137 -6.51 -7.62 -8.43
CA LYS A 137 -7.59 -8.61 -8.59
C LYS A 137 -8.93 -7.99 -8.25
N SER A 138 -8.95 -7.21 -7.18
CA SER A 138 -10.19 -6.77 -6.54
C SER A 138 -10.40 -5.27 -6.73
N TYR A 139 -11.64 -4.91 -7.06
CA TYR A 139 -12.14 -3.53 -7.14
C TYR A 139 -13.43 -3.43 -6.34
N PHE A 140 -13.57 -2.36 -5.57
CA PHE A 140 -14.79 -2.06 -4.85
C PHE A 140 -15.58 -0.96 -5.56
N SER A 141 -16.91 -1.04 -5.46
CA SER A 141 -17.81 -0.01 -5.96
C SER A 141 -17.79 1.23 -5.07
N ASP A 142 -18.32 2.34 -5.61
CA ASP A 142 -18.51 3.58 -4.84
C ASP A 142 -19.40 3.35 -3.62
N ASP A 143 -20.42 2.50 -3.74
CA ASP A 143 -21.32 2.13 -2.64
C ASP A 143 -20.56 1.47 -1.49
N THR A 144 -19.61 0.57 -1.79
CA THR A 144 -18.77 -0.06 -0.76
C THR A 144 -18.03 0.98 0.08
N PHE A 145 -17.41 1.98 -0.56
CA PHE A 145 -16.70 3.06 0.15
C PHE A 145 -17.64 3.89 1.04
N GLY A 146 -18.88 4.11 0.59
CA GLY A 146 -19.92 4.79 1.38
C GLY A 146 -20.27 4.08 2.70
N HIS A 147 -19.97 2.78 2.82
CA HIS A 147 -20.28 1.97 3.99
C HIS A 147 -19.10 1.74 4.95
N LEU A 148 -17.84 2.01 4.54
CA LEU A 148 -16.66 1.64 5.34
C LEU A 148 -16.56 2.38 6.68
N ASP A 149 -16.91 3.67 6.72
CA ASP A 149 -16.93 4.42 7.99
C ASP A 149 -17.93 3.81 8.97
N LYS A 150 -19.15 3.48 8.52
CA LYS A 150 -20.15 2.79 9.35
C LYS A 150 -19.67 1.41 9.79
N ALA A 151 -19.00 0.67 8.91
CA ALA A 151 -18.42 -0.63 9.24
C ALA A 151 -17.35 -0.48 10.34
N LYS A 152 -16.44 0.49 10.23
CA LYS A 152 -15.45 0.83 11.26
C LYS A 152 -16.12 1.17 12.60
N GLN A 153 -17.13 2.06 12.59
CA GLN A 153 -17.82 2.46 13.82
C GLN A 153 -18.52 1.27 14.50
N LYS A 154 -19.27 0.47 13.75
CA LYS A 154 -19.99 -0.73 14.24
C LYS A 154 -19.05 -1.78 14.84
N ASN A 155 -17.81 -1.83 14.39
CA ASN A 155 -16.83 -2.82 14.83
C ASN A 155 -15.89 -2.29 15.93
N PHE A 156 -15.91 -0.99 16.22
CA PHE A 156 -15.21 -0.39 17.37
C PHE A 156 -16.11 -0.16 18.58
N TYR A 157 -17.34 0.29 18.36
CA TYR A 157 -18.20 0.83 19.40
C TYR A 157 -19.45 -0.02 19.61
N VAL A 158 -19.98 0.03 20.83
CA VAL A 158 -21.36 -0.40 21.10
C VAL A 158 -22.28 0.69 20.55
N ASP A 159 -23.32 0.30 19.83
CA ASP A 159 -24.26 1.21 19.21
C ASP A 159 -25.70 0.89 19.65
N PHE A 160 -26.65 1.80 19.43
CA PHE A 160 -28.07 1.59 19.68
C PHE A 160 -28.82 1.56 18.36
N VAL A 161 -29.14 0.35 17.88
CA VAL A 161 -29.73 0.10 16.57
C VAL A 161 -31.04 -0.65 16.74
N ASP A 162 -32.10 -0.20 16.08
CA ASP A 162 -33.44 -0.81 16.12
C ASP A 162 -33.97 -1.04 17.55
N GLY A 163 -33.77 -0.04 18.42
CA GLY A 163 -34.29 -0.08 19.79
C GLY A 163 -33.49 -0.94 20.78
N LYS A 164 -32.30 -1.42 20.41
CA LYS A 164 -31.43 -2.24 21.29
C LYS A 164 -29.96 -1.88 21.17
N PHE A 165 -29.22 -2.12 22.26
CA PHE A 165 -27.76 -2.06 22.23
C PHE A 165 -27.19 -3.23 21.44
N VAL A 166 -26.26 -2.92 20.55
CA VAL A 166 -25.53 -3.87 19.70
C VAL A 166 -24.05 -3.70 19.96
N ALA A 167 -23.40 -4.75 20.43
CA ALA A 167 -21.94 -4.80 20.56
C ALA A 167 -21.28 -5.35 19.28
N PRO A 168 -20.00 -5.02 19.02
CA PRO A 168 -19.23 -5.65 17.96
C PRO A 168 -19.25 -7.18 18.10
N LYS A 169 -19.47 -7.90 16.99
CA LYS A 169 -19.61 -9.36 16.98
C LYS A 169 -18.69 -10.00 15.95
N ASN A 170 -17.80 -10.87 16.41
CA ASN A 170 -16.99 -11.72 15.55
C ASN A 170 -17.88 -12.87 15.04
N ASP A 171 -18.27 -12.82 13.78
CA ASP A 171 -19.04 -13.85 13.09
C ASP A 171 -18.52 -14.05 11.65
N ASP A 172 -19.08 -15.03 10.94
CA ASP A 172 -18.64 -15.40 9.59
C ASP A 172 -18.74 -14.23 8.60
N LYS A 173 -19.76 -13.37 8.75
CA LYS A 173 -19.90 -12.18 7.91
C LYS A 173 -18.75 -11.20 8.15
N THR A 174 -18.40 -10.95 9.41
CA THR A 174 -17.23 -10.12 9.75
C THR A 174 -15.94 -10.72 9.22
N LYS A 175 -15.79 -12.06 9.27
CA LYS A 175 -14.65 -12.78 8.69
C LYS A 175 -14.54 -12.58 7.18
N GLU A 176 -15.65 -12.78 6.45
CA GLU A 176 -15.72 -12.61 5.00
C GLU A 176 -15.39 -11.18 4.56
N ILE A 177 -16.03 -10.18 5.20
CA ILE A 177 -15.77 -8.76 4.90
C ILE A 177 -14.31 -8.41 5.19
N LEU A 178 -13.76 -8.87 6.32
CA LEU A 178 -12.36 -8.68 6.66
C LEU A 178 -11.44 -9.29 5.60
N ALA A 179 -11.68 -10.53 5.18
CA ALA A 179 -10.84 -11.22 4.20
C ALA A 179 -10.78 -10.45 2.86
N GLU A 180 -11.93 -9.98 2.38
CA GLU A 180 -12.04 -9.21 1.14
C GLU A 180 -11.38 -7.84 1.27
N LEU A 181 -11.69 -7.08 2.34
CA LEU A 181 -11.13 -5.74 2.53
C LEU A 181 -9.62 -5.79 2.78
N TYR A 182 -9.14 -6.73 3.60
CA TYR A 182 -7.71 -6.87 3.88
C TYR A 182 -6.93 -7.24 2.62
N GLY A 183 -7.45 -8.20 1.83
CA GLY A 183 -6.87 -8.54 0.52
C GLY A 183 -6.83 -7.32 -0.40
N PHE A 184 -7.94 -6.58 -0.48
CA PHE A 184 -8.03 -5.35 -1.27
C PHE A 184 -6.95 -4.33 -0.88
N VAL A 185 -6.79 -3.99 0.40
CA VAL A 185 -5.80 -2.99 0.84
C VAL A 185 -4.38 -3.49 0.65
N SER A 186 -4.14 -4.79 0.89
CA SER A 186 -2.82 -5.41 0.73
C SER A 186 -2.34 -5.37 -0.73
N GLU A 187 -3.21 -5.61 -1.71
CA GLU A 187 -2.81 -5.50 -3.13
C GLU A 187 -2.36 -4.07 -3.49
N ARG A 188 -2.98 -3.04 -2.89
CA ARG A 188 -2.54 -1.66 -3.10
C ARG A 188 -1.24 -1.38 -2.40
N ILE A 189 -1.04 -1.85 -1.16
CA ILE A 189 0.22 -1.58 -0.44
C ILE A 189 1.41 -2.20 -1.16
N ASP A 190 1.26 -3.41 -1.68
CA ASP A 190 2.28 -4.09 -2.48
C ASP A 190 2.63 -3.28 -3.73
N THR A 191 1.61 -2.74 -4.38
CA THR A 191 1.80 -1.94 -5.59
C THR A 191 2.44 -0.58 -5.28
N PHE A 192 1.98 0.07 -4.21
CA PHE A 192 2.46 1.37 -3.76
C PHE A 192 3.87 1.30 -3.19
N GLY A 193 4.31 0.13 -2.70
CA GLY A 193 5.62 -0.07 -2.10
C GLY A 193 6.77 0.28 -3.04
N SER A 194 6.59 0.05 -4.34
CA SER A 194 7.57 0.52 -5.33
C SER A 194 7.76 2.02 -5.20
N TRP A 195 6.73 2.87 -5.32
CA TRP A 195 6.91 4.33 -5.33
C TRP A 195 7.05 4.97 -3.95
N HIS A 196 6.56 4.32 -2.89
CA HIS A 196 6.35 4.96 -1.60
C HIS A 196 7.21 4.41 -0.45
N SER A 197 8.06 3.41 -0.71
CA SER A 197 8.92 2.76 0.29
C SER A 197 10.02 3.65 0.87
N SER A 198 10.33 4.79 0.25
CA SER A 198 11.26 5.78 0.79
C SER A 198 10.85 7.21 0.44
N VAL A 199 11.37 8.19 1.18
CA VAL A 199 11.16 9.61 0.87
C VAL A 199 11.73 9.96 -0.51
N ASP A 200 12.90 9.42 -0.85
CA ASP A 200 13.57 9.71 -2.13
C ASP A 200 12.74 9.20 -3.30
N ARG A 201 12.18 7.98 -3.22
CA ARG A 201 11.26 7.47 -4.24
C ARG A 201 10.00 8.30 -4.38
N ASN A 202 9.43 8.79 -3.27
CA ASN A 202 8.30 9.70 -3.35
C ASN A 202 8.67 11.00 -4.08
N VAL A 203 9.85 11.57 -3.78
CA VAL A 203 10.35 12.79 -4.45
C VAL A 203 10.53 12.54 -5.94
N THR A 204 11.24 11.47 -6.35
CA THR A 204 11.43 11.16 -7.77
C THR A 204 10.10 10.95 -8.47
N PHE A 205 9.19 10.19 -7.85
CA PHE A 205 7.88 9.92 -8.43
C PHE A 205 7.04 11.20 -8.58
N PHE A 206 7.12 12.11 -7.61
CA PHE A 206 6.48 13.42 -7.67
C PHE A 206 7.01 14.27 -8.83
N GLU A 207 8.33 14.32 -9.02
CA GLU A 207 8.97 15.08 -10.10
C GLU A 207 8.57 14.53 -11.48
N VAL A 208 8.58 13.20 -11.64
CA VAL A 208 8.13 12.52 -12.85
C VAL A 208 6.68 12.87 -13.17
N THR A 209 5.79 12.72 -12.19
CA THR A 209 4.35 12.96 -12.40
C THR A 209 4.07 14.43 -12.70
N THR A 210 4.76 15.36 -12.02
CA THR A 210 4.66 16.80 -12.28
C THR A 210 5.15 17.17 -13.68
N ARG A 211 6.28 16.59 -14.12
CA ARG A 211 6.83 16.82 -15.46
C ARG A 211 5.84 16.38 -16.54
N GLN A 212 5.20 15.23 -16.35
CA GLN A 212 4.20 14.73 -17.28
C GLN A 212 2.92 15.56 -17.29
N ALA A 213 2.43 15.97 -16.12
CA ALA A 213 1.29 16.87 -16.03
C ALA A 213 1.55 18.20 -16.75
N LYS A 214 2.75 18.77 -16.60
CA LYS A 214 3.19 19.97 -17.33
C LYS A 214 3.27 19.73 -18.84
N SER A 215 3.80 18.59 -19.26
CA SER A 215 3.86 18.18 -20.67
C SER A 215 2.45 18.12 -21.27
N PHE A 216 1.53 17.41 -20.63
CA PHE A 216 0.14 17.27 -21.08
C PHE A 216 -0.56 18.63 -21.27
N LEU A 217 -0.37 19.56 -20.32
CA LEU A 217 -0.94 20.90 -20.39
C LEU A 217 -0.27 21.80 -21.44
N GLY A 218 1.00 21.54 -21.78
CA GLY A 218 1.80 22.36 -22.70
C GLY A 218 1.74 21.93 -24.17
N SER A 219 1.56 20.63 -24.47
CA SER A 219 1.71 20.11 -25.85
C SER A 219 0.44 19.56 -26.51
N GLY A 220 -0.71 19.47 -25.84
CA GLY A 220 -1.95 18.93 -26.43
C GLY A 220 -1.89 17.46 -26.90
N ALA A 221 -0.71 16.85 -26.85
CA ALA A 221 -0.40 15.46 -27.13
C ALA A 221 0.56 14.97 -26.05
N LEU A 222 0.33 13.75 -25.57
CA LEU A 222 1.30 12.97 -24.80
C LEU A 222 2.50 12.73 -25.72
N ALA A 223 3.45 13.67 -25.75
CA ALA A 223 4.77 13.40 -26.26
C ALA A 223 5.35 12.28 -25.38
N ASP A 224 5.78 11.21 -26.03
CA ASP A 224 6.36 9.98 -25.50
C ASP A 224 7.52 10.29 -24.53
N SER A 225 7.17 10.67 -23.30
CA SER A 225 8.09 11.29 -22.36
C SER A 225 8.85 10.18 -21.65
N GLY A 226 9.85 9.60 -22.32
CA GLY A 226 11.11 9.01 -21.84
C GLY A 226 11.24 8.35 -20.45
N VAL A 227 10.15 8.06 -19.75
CA VAL A 227 10.09 7.34 -18.46
C VAL A 227 9.69 5.89 -18.77
N THR A 228 10.19 5.36 -19.89
CA THR A 228 9.81 4.05 -20.44
C THR A 228 10.85 2.97 -20.12
N SER A 229 11.84 3.25 -19.26
CA SER A 229 12.72 2.20 -18.74
C SER A 229 12.73 2.18 -17.21
N LEU A 230 12.54 0.98 -16.66
CA LEU A 230 12.70 0.68 -15.22
C LEU A 230 14.08 1.14 -14.67
N ASN A 231 15.07 1.35 -15.54
CA ASN A 231 16.43 1.74 -15.20
C ASN A 231 16.63 3.24 -14.91
N GLY A 232 15.56 4.03 -14.75
CA GLY A 232 15.70 5.47 -14.48
C GLY A 232 14.50 6.16 -13.83
N TRP A 233 13.51 5.41 -13.33
CA TRP A 233 12.32 6.02 -12.71
C TRP A 233 12.55 6.48 -11.26
N ALA A 234 13.57 5.93 -10.59
CA ALA A 234 13.93 6.24 -9.20
C ALA A 234 15.41 6.68 -9.10
N SER A 235 15.73 7.53 -8.12
CA SER A 235 17.11 7.92 -7.82
C SER A 235 17.83 6.96 -6.86
N THR A 236 17.10 6.00 -6.26
CA THR A 236 17.61 5.06 -5.25
C THR A 236 17.08 3.64 -5.47
N PHE A 237 17.94 2.66 -5.16
CA PHE A 237 17.67 1.22 -5.25
C PHE A 237 18.31 0.46 -4.07
N THR A 238 17.94 0.86 -2.85
CA THR A 238 18.29 0.12 -1.63
C THR A 238 17.67 -1.29 -1.66
N PRO A 239 18.20 -2.26 -0.88
CA PRO A 239 17.62 -3.61 -0.84
C PRO A 239 16.12 -3.65 -0.56
N LYS A 240 15.62 -2.84 0.39
CA LYS A 240 14.19 -2.79 0.73
C LYS A 240 13.33 -2.25 -0.42
N GLU A 241 13.84 -1.27 -1.13
CA GLU A 241 13.21 -0.68 -2.31
C GLU A 241 13.12 -1.70 -3.46
N VAL A 242 14.18 -2.46 -3.71
CA VAL A 242 14.20 -3.53 -4.71
C VAL A 242 13.28 -4.68 -4.31
N GLN A 243 13.23 -5.06 -3.02
CA GLN A 243 12.24 -6.03 -2.51
C GLN A 243 10.81 -5.55 -2.77
N ALA A 244 10.52 -4.26 -2.56
CA ALA A 244 9.21 -3.69 -2.83
C ALA A 244 8.86 -3.71 -4.33
N ASP A 245 9.84 -3.50 -5.22
CA ASP A 245 9.66 -3.63 -6.68
C ASP A 245 9.34 -5.05 -7.10
N ILE A 246 10.03 -6.04 -6.52
CA ILE A 246 9.77 -7.46 -6.76
C ILE A 246 8.36 -7.83 -6.28
N ILE A 247 7.96 -7.38 -5.08
CA ILE A 247 6.62 -7.60 -4.53
C ILE A 247 5.56 -6.98 -5.44
N ARG A 248 5.73 -5.72 -5.87
CA ARG A 248 4.84 -5.09 -6.85
C ARG A 248 4.73 -5.95 -8.11
N LEU A 249 5.87 -6.36 -8.67
CA LEU A 249 5.92 -7.13 -9.91
C LEU A 249 5.22 -8.48 -9.76
N ALA A 250 5.46 -9.20 -8.67
CA ALA A 250 4.79 -10.48 -8.39
C ALA A 250 3.29 -10.29 -8.17
N CYS A 251 2.87 -9.24 -7.46
CA CYS A 251 1.46 -8.89 -7.27
C CYS A 251 0.79 -8.64 -8.62
N TYR A 252 1.42 -7.82 -9.47
CA TYR A 252 0.92 -7.49 -10.79
C TYR A 252 0.80 -8.72 -11.71
N ARG A 253 1.87 -9.51 -11.82
CA ARG A 253 1.94 -10.68 -12.72
C ARG A 253 1.10 -11.85 -12.23
N SER A 254 0.74 -11.87 -10.96
CA SER A 254 -0.20 -12.86 -10.40
C SER A 254 -1.65 -12.38 -10.40
N SER A 255 -1.93 -11.13 -10.81
CA SER A 255 -3.26 -10.54 -10.66
C SER A 255 -4.33 -11.15 -11.58
N GLY A 256 -3.93 -11.81 -12.68
CA GLY A 256 -4.81 -12.48 -13.63
C GLY A 256 -5.29 -13.87 -13.18
N GLY A 257 -6.13 -14.50 -14.01
CA GLY A 257 -6.60 -15.89 -13.77
C GLY A 257 -5.49 -16.93 -13.90
N VAL A 258 -4.49 -16.66 -14.74
CA VAL A 258 -3.24 -17.43 -14.86
C VAL A 258 -2.08 -16.46 -14.61
N ALA A 259 -1.13 -16.87 -13.78
CA ALA A 259 0.05 -16.05 -13.49
C ALA A 259 0.94 -15.92 -14.74
N ASP A 260 1.42 -14.71 -14.99
CA ASP A 260 2.20 -14.37 -16.18
C ASP A 260 3.70 -14.64 -15.96
N TYR A 261 4.06 -15.93 -15.99
CA TYR A 261 5.45 -16.38 -15.82
C TYR A 261 6.39 -15.87 -16.93
N TYR A 262 5.84 -15.71 -18.15
CA TYR A 262 6.61 -15.33 -19.33
C TYR A 262 7.16 -13.91 -19.21
N SER A 263 6.32 -12.93 -18.86
CA SER A 263 6.79 -11.56 -18.67
C SER A 263 7.45 -11.33 -17.31
N PHE A 264 7.13 -12.15 -16.29
CA PHE A 264 7.71 -12.00 -14.96
C PHE A 264 9.24 -12.19 -14.95
N THR A 265 9.75 -13.21 -15.62
CA THR A 265 11.18 -13.56 -15.60
C THR A 265 12.12 -12.45 -16.12
N PRO A 266 11.94 -11.90 -17.33
CA PRO A 266 12.82 -10.84 -17.83
C PRO A 266 12.73 -9.55 -17.00
N GLU A 267 11.56 -9.23 -16.45
CA GLU A 267 11.40 -8.07 -15.57
C GLU A 267 12.06 -8.28 -14.21
N MET A 268 12.01 -9.50 -13.65
CA MET A 268 12.74 -9.86 -12.44
C MET A 268 14.25 -9.71 -12.59
N GLU A 269 14.83 -10.16 -13.70
CA GLU A 269 16.26 -9.96 -13.98
C GLU A 269 16.61 -8.47 -14.04
N SER A 270 15.76 -7.66 -14.69
CA SER A 270 15.95 -6.21 -14.73
C SER A 270 15.91 -5.60 -13.34
N VAL A 271 14.94 -5.99 -12.49
CA VAL A 271 14.77 -5.43 -11.15
C VAL A 271 15.90 -5.86 -10.20
N CYS A 272 16.29 -7.14 -10.24
CA CYS A 272 17.43 -7.64 -9.45
C CYS A 272 18.74 -6.95 -9.83
N GLY A 273 18.90 -6.55 -11.09
CA GLY A 273 20.07 -5.81 -11.58
C GLY A 273 20.14 -4.34 -11.15
N LEU A 274 19.10 -3.78 -10.52
CA LEU A 274 19.07 -2.37 -10.09
C LEU A 274 19.94 -2.08 -8.86
N THR A 275 20.42 -3.12 -8.18
CA THR A 275 21.24 -2.99 -6.98
C THR A 275 22.47 -3.88 -7.05
N THR A 276 23.55 -3.45 -6.40
CA THR A 276 24.80 -4.22 -6.30
C THR A 276 24.77 -5.24 -5.15
N GLU A 277 23.70 -5.23 -4.36
CA GLU A 277 23.52 -6.10 -3.21
C GLU A 277 23.28 -7.54 -3.62
N ASN A 278 23.59 -8.47 -2.72
CA ASN A 278 23.49 -9.89 -3.03
C ASN A 278 22.03 -10.27 -3.37
N ARG A 279 21.82 -10.67 -4.63
CA ARG A 279 20.53 -11.15 -5.16
C ARG A 279 19.88 -12.19 -4.26
N GLU A 280 20.66 -13.11 -3.69
CA GLU A 280 20.15 -14.15 -2.79
C GLU A 280 19.50 -13.57 -1.54
N VAL A 281 20.10 -12.54 -0.94
CA VAL A 281 19.57 -11.87 0.25
C VAL A 281 18.26 -11.14 -0.06
N ILE A 282 18.20 -10.48 -1.23
CA ILE A 282 16.99 -9.78 -1.68
C ILE A 282 15.84 -10.77 -1.89
N LEU A 283 16.09 -11.83 -2.64
CA LEU A 283 15.09 -12.85 -2.95
C LEU A 283 14.63 -13.60 -1.70
N ALA A 284 15.55 -13.95 -0.79
CA ALA A 284 15.23 -14.57 0.49
C ALA A 284 14.33 -13.66 1.35
N GLY A 285 14.57 -12.34 1.35
CA GLY A 285 13.69 -11.38 2.03
C GLY A 285 12.27 -11.37 1.47
N VAL A 286 12.13 -11.34 0.14
CA VAL A 286 10.81 -11.40 -0.52
C VAL A 286 10.11 -12.72 -0.21
N VAL A 287 10.82 -13.85 -0.34
CA VAL A 287 10.27 -15.18 -0.07
C VAL A 287 9.81 -15.31 1.39
N GLY A 288 10.63 -14.86 2.34
CA GLY A 288 10.28 -14.86 3.76
C GLY A 288 9.02 -14.05 4.06
N GLU A 289 8.86 -12.88 3.42
CA GLU A 289 7.64 -12.08 3.52
C GLU A 289 6.43 -12.84 2.95
N LEU A 290 6.53 -13.43 1.76
CA LEU A 290 5.43 -14.19 1.15
C LEU A 290 5.03 -15.42 1.99
N GLU A 291 6.00 -16.13 2.58
CA GLU A 291 5.74 -17.23 3.50
C GLU A 291 4.99 -16.76 4.75
N ALA A 292 5.43 -15.66 5.38
CA ALA A 292 4.76 -15.09 6.54
C ALA A 292 3.30 -14.68 6.25
N ARG A 293 3.00 -14.30 4.99
CA ARG A 293 1.64 -14.02 4.53
C ARG A 293 0.81 -15.30 4.37
N MET A 294 1.40 -16.36 3.83
CA MET A 294 0.72 -17.67 3.71
C MET A 294 0.41 -18.27 5.09
N ASP A 295 1.23 -18.01 6.10
CA ASP A 295 1.03 -18.45 7.49
C ASP A 295 -0.10 -17.70 8.23
N THR A 296 -0.91 -16.88 7.55
CA THR A 296 -2.09 -16.21 8.13
C THR A 296 -3.32 -17.11 8.22
N GLY A 297 -3.27 -18.31 7.61
CA GLY A 297 -4.28 -19.36 7.77
C GLY A 297 -5.65 -19.02 7.17
N GLU A 298 -6.68 -19.75 7.61
CA GLU A 298 -8.06 -19.65 7.07
C GLU A 298 -8.79 -18.32 7.37
N VAL A 299 -8.18 -17.41 8.14
CA VAL A 299 -8.83 -16.14 8.52
C VAL A 299 -8.82 -15.12 7.38
N LEU A 300 -7.75 -15.12 6.57
CA LEU A 300 -7.56 -14.17 5.47
C LEU A 300 -7.33 -14.93 4.14
N PRO A 301 -8.30 -15.74 3.67
CA PRO A 301 -8.11 -16.63 2.53
C PRO A 301 -7.71 -15.91 1.24
N GLN A 302 -8.23 -14.72 0.96
CA GLN A 302 -7.85 -13.95 -0.24
C GLN A 302 -6.39 -13.48 -0.18
N PHE A 303 -5.92 -13.07 0.99
CA PHE A 303 -4.54 -12.64 1.21
C PHE A 303 -3.56 -13.81 1.08
N VAL A 304 -3.89 -14.95 1.69
CA VAL A 304 -3.11 -16.20 1.56
C VAL A 304 -3.04 -16.65 0.12
N TYR A 305 -4.19 -16.69 -0.56
CA TYR A 305 -4.26 -17.07 -1.97
C TYR A 305 -3.38 -16.17 -2.83
N ARG A 306 -3.34 -14.86 -2.56
CA ARG A 306 -2.46 -13.94 -3.28
C ARG A 306 -0.99 -14.17 -3.01
N ALA A 307 -0.59 -14.30 -1.75
CA ALA A 307 0.77 -14.64 -1.41
C ALA A 307 1.23 -15.93 -2.10
N PHE A 308 0.35 -16.95 -2.17
CA PHE A 308 0.62 -18.19 -2.86
C PHE A 308 0.81 -18.03 -4.36
N CYS A 309 -0.03 -17.24 -5.05
CA CYS A 309 0.15 -16.98 -6.48
C CYS A 309 1.46 -16.22 -6.77
N MET A 310 1.83 -15.26 -5.94
CA MET A 310 3.11 -14.55 -6.02
C MET A 310 4.29 -15.51 -5.77
N PHE A 311 4.16 -16.37 -4.77
CA PHE A 311 5.19 -17.34 -4.40
C PHE A 311 5.48 -18.34 -5.53
N LYS A 312 4.44 -18.78 -6.27
CA LYS A 312 4.61 -19.61 -7.46
C LYS A 312 5.44 -18.95 -8.56
N LEU A 313 5.25 -17.65 -8.80
CA LEU A 313 6.09 -16.88 -9.73
C LEU A 313 7.55 -16.89 -9.28
N MET A 314 7.79 -16.68 -7.98
CA MET A 314 9.13 -16.70 -7.39
C MET A 314 9.81 -18.07 -7.51
N ILE A 315 9.09 -19.17 -7.26
CA ILE A 315 9.60 -20.54 -7.44
C ILE A 315 9.99 -20.75 -8.91
N HIS A 316 9.10 -20.42 -9.84
CA HIS A 316 9.37 -20.60 -11.26
C HIS A 316 10.60 -19.83 -11.71
N TYR A 317 10.71 -18.55 -11.30
CA TYR A 317 11.91 -17.75 -11.56
C TYR A 317 13.16 -18.42 -10.97
N GLY A 318 13.07 -18.86 -9.71
CA GLY A 318 14.18 -19.53 -9.00
C GLY A 318 14.68 -20.79 -9.71
N GLN A 319 13.78 -21.67 -10.12
CA GLN A 319 14.12 -22.94 -10.79
C GLN A 319 14.83 -22.75 -12.13
N ASN A 320 14.54 -21.65 -12.83
CA ASN A 320 15.06 -21.41 -14.18
C ASN A 320 16.30 -20.50 -14.20
N ASN A 321 16.53 -19.67 -13.18
CA ASN A 321 17.53 -18.59 -13.22
C ASN A 321 18.55 -18.61 -12.07
N LEU A 322 18.40 -19.51 -11.10
CA LEU A 322 19.32 -19.65 -9.98
C LEU A 322 20.09 -20.97 -10.05
N SER A 323 21.30 -20.99 -9.50
CA SER A 323 21.99 -22.25 -9.24
C SER A 323 21.20 -23.07 -8.21
N LYS A 324 21.41 -24.40 -8.20
CA LYS A 324 20.77 -25.29 -7.21
C LYS A 324 21.05 -24.86 -5.77
N SER A 325 22.25 -24.35 -5.48
CA SER A 325 22.62 -23.88 -4.14
C SER A 325 21.84 -22.62 -3.76
N GLU A 326 21.80 -21.61 -4.64
CA GLU A 326 21.03 -20.38 -4.40
C GLU A 326 19.54 -20.68 -4.22
N PHE A 327 18.97 -21.54 -5.09
CA PHE A 327 17.58 -21.95 -5.00
C PHE A 327 17.27 -22.59 -3.64
N ASN A 328 18.10 -23.53 -3.19
CA ASN A 328 17.89 -24.22 -1.92
C ASN A 328 18.02 -23.27 -0.71
N ASN A 329 18.89 -22.27 -0.79
CA ASN A 329 19.03 -21.27 0.27
C ASN A 329 17.82 -20.33 0.35
N ILE A 330 17.25 -19.94 -0.80
CA ILE A 330 16.07 -19.05 -0.86
C ILE A 330 14.78 -19.82 -0.55
N PHE A 331 14.65 -21.08 -0.99
CA PHE A 331 13.47 -21.93 -0.83
C PHE A 331 13.77 -23.19 -0.01
N PRO A 332 14.20 -23.07 1.26
CA PRO A 332 14.68 -24.20 2.06
C PRO A 332 13.61 -25.28 2.28
N LYS A 333 12.33 -24.89 2.33
CA LYS A 333 11.19 -25.82 2.48
C LYS A 333 10.97 -26.71 1.25
N LEU A 334 11.48 -26.32 0.08
CA LEU A 334 11.34 -27.06 -1.19
C LEU A 334 12.61 -27.84 -1.55
N ALA A 335 13.72 -27.61 -0.84
CA ALA A 335 15.01 -28.24 -1.12
C ALA A 335 15.02 -29.78 -0.90
N ASN A 336 14.02 -30.32 -0.20
CA ASN A 336 13.93 -31.73 0.21
C ASN A 336 12.66 -32.45 -0.29
N THR A 337 11.89 -31.85 -1.21
CA THR A 337 10.76 -32.52 -1.86
C THR A 337 11.26 -33.13 -3.16
N ASP A 338 11.72 -34.39 -3.10
CA ASP A 338 12.02 -35.23 -4.26
C ASP A 338 10.76 -35.61 -5.04
#